data_AF-A3JQK4-F1
#
_entry.id   AF-A3JQK4-F1
#
_cell.length_a   1.000
_cell.length_b   1.000
_cell.length_c   1.000
_cell.angle_alpha   90.00
_cell.angle_beta   90.00
_cell.angle_gamma   90.00
#
_symmetry.space_group_name_H-M   'P 1'
#
loop_
_entity.id
_entity.type
_entity.pdbx_description
1 polymer ?
#
loop_
_entity_poly.entity_id
_entity_poly.type
_entity_poly.pdbx_seq_one_letter_code
_entity_poly.pdbx_strand_id
1 'polypeptide(L)'
;MPDFLEETSKELNATNFNQDLLSIFIRNGFGALPKREIELTLLELLMKHAPNTVGSSPAIYSLARNLRLSPKRLQGLLDEIAYRDEAKTDDWCIAQLKSALQKAEKIQSGGAIQFQIDDGLVRDFAVAQVRAGYGIVDHSFNSAIIKLTGDKFAALAIELMDAGDQKKLMAQIPKPDQTKEQDKQETKSPIRLFVDAFATKAGETAGKKSVDLGFAIITGGFSEAKDVFDKFIGGGED
;
A
#
# COMPACT_ATOMS: atom_id res chain seq x y z
N MET A 1 -3.32 14.25 28.68
CA MET A 1 -3.54 15.57 27.99
C MET A 1 -2.43 16.56 28.33
N PRO A 2 -1.97 16.70 29.60
CA PRO A 2 -0.73 17.43 29.90
C PRO A 2 0.44 16.90 29.08
N ASP A 3 0.51 15.56 28.96
CA ASP A 3 1.61 14.85 28.30
C ASP A 3 1.80 15.23 26.83
N PHE A 4 0.73 15.37 26.03
CA PHE A 4 0.88 15.69 24.61
C PHE A 4 1.45 17.09 24.36
N LEU A 5 0.96 18.10 25.09
CA LEU A 5 1.49 19.46 24.97
C LEU A 5 2.93 19.52 25.50
N GLU A 6 3.22 18.82 26.58
CA GLU A 6 4.56 18.77 27.16
C GLU A 6 5.56 18.05 26.25
N GLU A 7 5.19 16.90 25.69
CA GLU A 7 5.97 16.13 24.71
C GLU A 7 6.21 16.94 23.44
N THR A 8 5.13 17.50 22.85
CA THR A 8 5.24 18.35 21.66
C THR A 8 6.18 19.52 21.95
N SER A 9 6.03 20.18 23.09
CA SER A 9 6.85 21.37 23.43
C SER A 9 8.31 21.04 23.69
N LYS A 10 8.62 19.83 24.19
CA LYS A 10 10.00 19.35 24.38
C LYS A 10 10.66 19.01 23.05
N GLU A 11 9.90 18.47 22.10
CA GLU A 11 10.40 18.07 20.80
C GLU A 11 10.50 19.26 19.82
N LEU A 12 9.50 20.14 19.85
CA LEU A 12 9.29 21.16 18.83
C LEU A 12 10.50 22.10 18.72
N ASN A 13 11.07 22.18 17.52
CA ASN A 13 11.98 23.25 17.19
C ASN A 13 11.21 24.56 17.01
N ALA A 14 10.93 25.24 18.13
CA ALA A 14 10.09 26.43 18.17
C ALA A 14 10.60 27.56 17.26
N THR A 15 11.91 27.73 17.15
CA THR A 15 12.51 28.77 16.30
C THR A 15 12.19 28.51 14.82
N ASN A 16 12.47 27.29 14.33
CA ASN A 16 12.24 26.95 12.93
C ASN A 16 10.73 26.87 12.61
N PHE A 17 9.93 26.34 13.53
CA PHE A 17 8.48 26.32 13.40
C PHE A 17 7.91 27.73 13.24
N ASN A 18 8.30 28.66 14.11
CA ASN A 18 7.83 30.05 14.06
C ASN A 18 8.29 30.76 12.78
N GLN A 19 9.55 30.54 12.36
CA GLN A 19 10.07 31.12 11.13
C GLN A 19 9.30 30.64 9.89
N ASP A 20 9.08 29.32 9.78
CA ASP A 20 8.34 28.73 8.67
C ASP A 20 6.87 29.21 8.68
N LEU A 21 6.21 29.20 9.85
CA LEU A 21 4.84 29.67 10.00
C LEU A 21 4.71 31.13 9.54
N LEU A 22 5.54 32.03 10.08
CA LEU A 22 5.50 33.45 9.72
C LEU A 22 5.79 33.66 8.23
N SER A 23 6.74 32.92 7.66
CA SER A 23 7.06 32.98 6.23
C SER A 23 5.83 32.68 5.36
N ILE A 24 5.06 31.64 5.71
CA ILE A 24 3.85 31.24 4.97
C ILE A 24 2.77 32.32 5.05
N PHE A 25 2.50 32.86 6.24
CA PHE A 25 1.48 33.90 6.42
C PHE A 25 1.86 35.24 5.77
N ILE A 26 3.14 35.63 5.83
CA ILE A 26 3.61 36.89 5.26
C ILE A 26 3.61 36.81 3.73
N ARG A 27 4.08 35.71 3.13
CA ARG A 27 4.17 35.56 1.66
C ARG A 27 2.81 35.53 0.99
N ASN A 28 1.82 34.89 1.62
CA ASN A 28 0.48 34.75 1.04
C ASN A 28 -0.47 35.90 1.43
N GLY A 29 -0.04 36.79 2.34
CA GLY A 29 -0.88 37.82 2.94
C GLY A 29 -1.61 37.28 4.17
N PHE A 30 -1.42 37.94 5.32
CA PHE A 30 -1.79 37.42 6.64
C PHE A 30 -3.29 37.04 6.77
N GLY A 31 -4.19 37.79 6.12
CA GLY A 31 -5.63 37.54 6.13
C GLY A 31 -6.17 36.78 4.92
N ALA A 32 -5.31 36.36 3.99
CA ALA A 32 -5.74 35.76 2.73
C ALA A 32 -5.90 34.23 2.79
N LEU A 33 -5.27 33.57 3.76
CA LEU A 33 -5.30 32.11 3.88
C LEU A 33 -6.69 31.62 4.34
N PRO A 34 -7.36 30.74 3.57
CA PRO A 34 -8.59 30.11 4.02
C PRO A 34 -8.33 29.27 5.27
N LYS A 35 -9.37 29.11 6.11
CA LYS A 35 -9.29 28.31 7.34
C LYS A 35 -8.71 26.91 7.11
N ARG A 36 -9.10 26.24 6.00
CA ARG A 36 -8.61 24.90 5.67
C ARG A 36 -7.10 24.89 5.42
N GLU A 37 -6.58 25.92 4.77
CA GLU A 37 -5.16 26.04 4.47
C GLU A 37 -4.33 26.27 5.74
N ILE A 38 -4.87 27.06 6.68
CA ILE A 38 -4.26 27.23 8.01
C ILE A 38 -4.17 25.90 8.75
N GLU A 39 -5.24 25.08 8.72
CA GLU A 39 -5.25 23.76 9.38
C GLU A 39 -4.20 22.81 8.79
N LEU A 40 -4.06 22.78 7.45
CA LEU A 40 -3.07 21.95 6.75
C LEU A 40 -1.65 22.42 7.05
N THR A 41 -1.39 23.72 6.90
CA THR A 41 -0.08 24.32 7.19
C THR A 41 0.36 24.01 8.61
N LEU A 42 -0.52 24.19 9.60
CA LEU A 42 -0.18 23.91 11.00
C LEU A 42 0.15 22.43 11.21
N LEU A 43 -0.62 21.53 10.60
CA LEU A 43 -0.37 20.10 10.73
C LEU A 43 0.93 19.66 10.03
N GLU A 44 1.21 20.17 8.83
CA GLU A 44 2.47 19.94 8.11
C GLU A 44 3.68 20.42 8.91
N LEU A 45 3.61 21.63 9.48
CA LEU A 45 4.69 22.16 10.31
C LEU A 45 4.88 21.37 11.60
N LEU A 46 3.79 20.86 12.20
CA LEU A 46 3.88 19.96 13.34
C LEU A 46 4.53 18.62 12.96
N MET A 47 4.17 18.05 11.80
CA MET A 47 4.82 16.83 11.29
C MET A 47 6.31 17.04 11.02
N LYS A 48 6.68 18.21 10.48
CA LYS A 48 8.07 18.57 10.16
C LYS A 48 8.92 18.84 11.40
N HIS A 49 8.38 19.56 12.37
CA HIS A 49 9.14 20.07 13.53
C HIS A 49 8.89 19.32 14.83
N ALA A 50 7.90 18.42 14.87
CA ALA A 50 7.64 17.47 15.96
C ALA A 50 7.28 16.06 15.41
N PRO A 51 8.20 15.44 14.64
CA PRO A 51 7.93 14.19 13.94
C PRO A 51 7.62 13.01 14.86
N ASN A 52 8.17 12.91 16.07
CA ASN A 52 7.84 11.82 16.99
C ASN A 52 6.43 11.97 17.58
N THR A 53 5.96 13.21 17.69
CA THR A 53 4.63 13.51 18.22
C THR A 53 3.51 13.31 17.18
N VAL A 54 3.79 13.60 15.90
CA VAL A 54 2.76 13.61 14.84
C VAL A 54 3.13 12.73 13.63
N GLY A 55 4.41 12.65 13.26
CA GLY A 55 4.90 11.95 12.07
C GLY A 55 5.20 10.45 12.26
N SER A 56 5.49 9.99 13.48
CA SER A 56 5.82 8.58 13.79
C SER A 56 4.56 7.77 14.06
N SER A 57 3.68 7.65 13.06
CA SER A 57 2.43 6.84 13.08
C SER A 57 1.78 6.69 14.48
N PRO A 58 1.46 7.79 15.20
CA PRO A 58 0.58 7.66 16.34
C PRO A 58 -0.75 7.11 15.82
N ALA A 59 -1.32 6.12 16.51
CA ALA A 59 -2.64 5.62 16.16
C ALA A 59 -3.58 6.82 15.95
N ILE A 60 -4.19 6.95 14.76
CA ILE A 60 -4.97 8.12 14.30
C ILE A 60 -5.96 8.58 15.38
N TYR A 61 -6.55 7.64 16.11
CA TYR A 61 -7.42 7.90 17.23
C TYR A 61 -6.78 8.76 18.34
N SER A 62 -5.58 8.40 18.79
CA SER A 62 -4.86 9.09 19.87
C SER A 62 -4.49 10.50 19.45
N LEU A 63 -3.96 10.66 18.23
CA LEU A 63 -3.62 11.97 17.69
C LEU A 63 -4.88 12.83 17.49
N ALA A 64 -5.96 12.27 16.95
CA ALA A 64 -7.24 12.97 16.80
C ALA A 64 -7.78 13.43 18.15
N ARG A 65 -7.70 12.59 19.19
CA ARG A 65 -8.09 12.95 20.56
C ARG A 65 -7.26 14.09 21.12
N ASN A 66 -5.94 14.08 20.91
CA ASN A 66 -5.02 15.14 21.37
C ASN A 66 -5.28 16.47 20.66
N LEU A 67 -5.51 16.43 19.34
CA LEU A 67 -5.84 17.59 18.52
C LEU A 67 -7.31 18.01 18.63
N ARG A 68 -8.13 17.26 19.38
CA ARG A 68 -9.59 17.48 19.56
C ARG A 68 -10.35 17.50 18.23
N LEU A 69 -9.98 16.60 17.32
CA LEU A 69 -10.64 16.37 16.04
C LEU A 69 -11.32 14.99 16.04
N SER A 70 -12.28 14.78 15.13
CA SER A 70 -12.73 13.41 14.85
C SER A 70 -11.64 12.66 14.06
N PRO A 71 -11.50 11.34 14.23
CA PRO A 71 -10.53 10.55 13.46
C PRO A 71 -10.68 10.73 11.95
N LYS A 72 -11.92 10.77 11.45
CA LYS A 72 -12.22 11.02 10.03
C LYS A 72 -11.70 12.37 9.54
N ARG A 73 -11.80 13.42 10.37
CA ARG A 73 -11.31 14.76 10.00
C ARG A 73 -9.80 14.82 9.97
N LEU A 74 -9.13 14.19 10.95
CA LEU A 74 -7.67 14.10 10.96
C LEU A 74 -7.17 13.30 9.75
N GLN A 75 -7.77 12.15 9.46
CA GLN A 75 -7.43 11.35 8.28
C GLN A 75 -7.53 12.19 7.00
N GLY A 76 -8.63 12.93 6.83
CA GLY A 76 -8.80 13.77 5.64
C GLY A 76 -7.81 14.95 5.56
N LEU A 77 -7.20 15.39 6.67
CA LEU A 77 -6.09 16.34 6.62
C LEU A 77 -4.80 15.65 6.20
N LEU A 78 -4.48 14.50 6.79
CA LEU A 78 -3.28 13.72 6.47
C LEU A 78 -3.27 13.23 5.02
N ASP A 79 -4.42 12.79 4.51
CA ASP A 79 -4.57 12.40 3.11
C ASP A 79 -4.28 13.59 2.19
N GLU A 80 -4.88 14.76 2.47
CA GLU A 80 -4.66 15.97 1.66
C GLU A 80 -3.18 16.42 1.67
N ILE A 81 -2.52 16.34 2.82
CA ILE A 81 -1.07 16.59 2.95
C ILE A 81 -0.27 15.59 2.12
N ALA A 82 -0.60 14.30 2.19
CA ALA A 82 0.09 13.27 1.41
C ALA A 82 0.01 13.52 -0.10
N TYR A 83 -1.13 14.01 -0.60
CA TYR A 83 -1.31 14.38 -2.01
C TYR A 83 -0.55 15.63 -2.44
N ARG A 84 -0.18 16.51 -1.50
CA ARG A 84 0.59 17.75 -1.77
C ARG A 84 2.10 17.52 -1.73
N ASP A 85 2.54 16.41 -1.16
CA ASP A 85 3.96 16.11 -0.97
C ASP A 85 4.61 15.61 -2.27
N GLU A 86 5.27 16.51 -2.98
CA GLU A 86 5.98 16.22 -4.23
C GLU A 86 7.09 15.17 -4.08
N ALA A 87 7.57 14.91 -2.86
CA ALA A 87 8.57 13.87 -2.61
C ALA A 87 7.97 12.45 -2.68
N LYS A 88 6.64 12.31 -2.57
CA LYS A 88 5.94 11.03 -2.64
C LYS A 88 5.66 10.63 -4.09
N THR A 89 6.72 10.21 -4.78
CA THR A 89 6.65 9.68 -6.15
C THR A 89 5.98 8.30 -6.20
N ASP A 90 5.70 7.81 -7.41
CA ASP A 90 5.22 6.44 -7.63
C ASP A 90 6.19 5.40 -7.07
N ASP A 91 7.50 5.61 -7.20
CA ASP A 91 8.54 4.73 -6.64
C ASP A 91 8.46 4.68 -5.11
N TRP A 92 8.21 5.83 -4.47
CA TRP A 92 7.97 5.88 -3.03
C TRP A 92 6.70 5.11 -2.65
N CYS A 93 5.60 5.27 -3.40
CA CYS A 93 4.36 4.54 -3.18
C CYS A 93 4.56 3.02 -3.33
N ILE A 94 5.32 2.58 -4.34
CA ILE A 94 5.71 1.18 -4.55
C ILE A 94 6.48 0.66 -3.34
N ALA A 95 7.45 1.42 -2.84
CA ALA A 95 8.26 1.02 -1.68
C ALA A 95 7.40 0.88 -0.41
N GLN A 96 6.50 1.83 -0.15
CA GLN A 96 5.58 1.77 0.99
C GLN A 96 4.60 0.59 0.86
N LEU A 97 4.04 0.36 -0.33
CA LEU A 97 3.14 -0.75 -0.59
C LEU A 97 3.84 -2.09 -0.39
N LYS A 98 5.08 -2.26 -0.88
CA LYS A 98 5.89 -3.46 -0.62
C LYS A 98 6.09 -3.68 0.89
N SER A 99 6.42 -2.63 1.63
CA SER A 99 6.59 -2.73 3.09
C SER A 99 5.30 -3.14 3.81
N ALA A 100 4.15 -2.64 3.35
CA ALA A 100 2.84 -3.04 3.89
C ALA A 100 2.53 -4.51 3.58
N LEU A 101 2.80 -4.96 2.35
CA LEU A 101 2.58 -6.35 1.93
C LEU A 101 3.48 -7.35 2.65
N GLN A 102 4.72 -6.96 2.99
CA GLN A 102 5.61 -7.79 3.82
C GLN A 102 5.04 -8.07 5.21
N LYS A 103 4.20 -7.17 5.72
CA LYS A 103 3.54 -7.28 7.03
C LYS A 103 2.10 -7.82 6.92
N ALA A 104 1.68 -8.25 5.74
CA ALA A 104 0.32 -8.73 5.52
C ALA A 104 0.02 -10.00 6.31
N GLU A 105 -1.20 -10.11 6.81
CA GLU A 105 -1.69 -11.27 7.55
C GLU A 105 -2.37 -12.28 6.63
N LYS A 106 -2.01 -13.56 6.75
CA LYS A 106 -2.64 -14.67 6.02
C LYS A 106 -3.99 -15.03 6.65
N ILE A 107 -5.07 -14.96 5.88
CA ILE A 107 -6.39 -15.44 6.30
C ILE A 107 -6.49 -16.94 6.02
N GLN A 108 -6.32 -17.76 7.06
CA GLN A 108 -6.21 -19.23 6.97
C GLN A 108 -7.39 -19.91 6.26
N SER A 109 -8.60 -19.38 6.39
CA SER A 109 -9.82 -20.02 5.92
C SER A 109 -10.18 -19.72 4.45
N GLY A 110 -9.49 -18.78 3.79
CA GLY A 110 -9.94 -18.24 2.50
C GLY A 110 -8.88 -18.08 1.41
N GLY A 111 -7.60 -18.38 1.68
CA GLY A 111 -6.53 -18.15 0.70
C GLY A 111 -6.46 -16.68 0.30
N ALA A 112 -6.50 -15.80 1.30
CA ALA A 112 -6.53 -14.35 1.14
C ALA A 112 -5.53 -13.71 2.12
N ILE A 113 -5.18 -12.47 1.87
CA ILE A 113 -4.39 -11.65 2.78
C ILE A 113 -5.16 -10.41 3.21
N GLN A 114 -4.74 -9.84 4.34
CA GLN A 114 -5.19 -8.56 4.83
C GLN A 114 -3.99 -7.73 5.26
N PHE A 115 -4.00 -6.45 4.93
CA PHE A 115 -2.94 -5.51 5.32
C PHE A 115 -3.52 -4.12 5.50
N GLN A 116 -2.81 -3.29 6.28
CA GLN A 116 -3.24 -1.93 6.60
C GLN A 116 -2.31 -0.92 5.95
N ILE A 117 -2.90 0.12 5.37
CA ILE A 117 -2.21 1.30 4.83
C ILE A 117 -2.89 2.55 5.41
N ASP A 118 -2.14 3.26 6.26
CA ASP A 118 -2.64 4.49 6.89
C ASP A 118 -2.55 5.70 5.95
N ASP A 119 -1.50 5.78 5.13
CA ASP A 119 -1.29 6.86 4.17
C ASP A 119 -2.31 6.78 3.01
N GLY A 120 -3.08 7.87 2.81
CA GLY A 120 -4.12 7.91 1.80
C GLY A 120 -3.64 7.82 0.36
N LEU A 121 -2.48 8.42 0.06
CA LEU A 121 -1.91 8.36 -1.28
C LEU A 121 -1.49 6.92 -1.61
N VAL A 122 -0.78 6.25 -0.69
CA VAL A 122 -0.35 4.86 -0.88
C VAL A 122 -1.55 3.92 -0.99
N ARG A 123 -2.60 4.17 -0.20
CA ARG A 123 -3.83 3.37 -0.22
C ARG A 123 -4.53 3.50 -1.57
N ASP A 124 -4.71 4.72 -2.07
CA ASP A 124 -5.37 4.96 -3.35
C ASP A 124 -4.51 4.44 -4.51
N PHE A 125 -3.18 4.57 -4.43
CA PHE A 125 -2.24 3.94 -5.35
C PHE A 125 -2.41 2.41 -5.38
N ALA A 126 -2.45 1.75 -4.22
CA ALA A 126 -2.66 0.31 -4.13
C ALA A 126 -4.00 -0.11 -4.76
N VAL A 127 -5.08 0.63 -4.50
CA VAL A 127 -6.39 0.39 -5.11
C VAL A 127 -6.35 0.56 -6.63
N ALA A 128 -5.65 1.59 -7.13
CA ALA A 128 -5.48 1.81 -8.56
C ALA A 128 -4.72 0.65 -9.23
N GLN A 129 -3.62 0.19 -8.64
CA GLN A 129 -2.85 -0.95 -9.15
C GLN A 129 -3.70 -2.22 -9.22
N VAL A 130 -4.47 -2.51 -8.16
CA VAL A 130 -5.33 -3.71 -8.15
C VAL A 130 -6.48 -3.59 -9.14
N ARG A 131 -7.10 -2.40 -9.28
CA ARG A 131 -8.20 -2.18 -10.23
C ARG A 131 -7.75 -2.29 -11.68
N ALA A 132 -6.58 -1.74 -12.01
CA ALA A 132 -6.03 -1.77 -13.36
C ALA A 132 -5.77 -3.21 -13.84
N GLY A 133 -5.24 -4.07 -12.98
CA GLY A 133 -4.89 -5.45 -13.35
C GLY A 133 -5.96 -6.50 -13.05
N TYR A 134 -6.68 -6.38 -11.93
CA TYR A 134 -7.25 -7.54 -11.23
C TYR A 134 -8.68 -7.33 -10.68
N GLY A 135 -9.32 -6.19 -10.95
CA GLY A 135 -10.73 -5.93 -10.65
C GLY A 135 -10.99 -5.29 -9.28
N ILE A 136 -12.15 -5.58 -8.67
CA ILE A 136 -12.64 -4.86 -7.49
C ILE A 136 -11.82 -5.24 -6.23
N VAL A 137 -11.47 -4.24 -5.43
CA VAL A 137 -10.88 -4.40 -4.08
C VAL A 137 -12.00 -4.45 -3.05
N ASP A 138 -11.94 -5.41 -2.13
CA ASP A 138 -12.85 -5.46 -0.99
C ASP A 138 -12.21 -4.71 0.19
N HIS A 139 -12.94 -3.74 0.73
CA HIS A 139 -12.50 -2.97 1.90
C HIS A 139 -13.18 -3.56 3.14
N SER A 140 -12.40 -3.71 4.21
CA SER A 140 -13.00 -4.01 5.53
C SER A 140 -13.81 -2.81 6.04
N PHE A 141 -14.48 -2.96 7.17
CA PHE A 141 -15.14 -1.86 7.88
C PHE A 141 -14.22 -0.65 8.13
N ASN A 142 -12.91 -0.88 8.20
CA ASN A 142 -11.89 0.16 8.18
C ASN A 142 -11.34 0.31 6.75
N SER A 143 -11.49 1.51 6.17
CA SER A 143 -11.00 1.83 4.82
C SER A 143 -9.49 1.72 4.68
N ALA A 144 -8.73 1.83 5.78
CA ALA A 144 -7.28 1.63 5.80
C ALA A 144 -6.88 0.15 5.62
N ILE A 145 -7.81 -0.78 5.82
CA ILE A 145 -7.57 -2.22 5.70
C ILE A 145 -8.00 -2.68 4.31
N ILE A 146 -7.05 -3.24 3.58
CA ILE A 146 -7.26 -3.84 2.26
C ILE A 146 -7.25 -5.36 2.41
N LYS A 147 -8.24 -6.02 1.79
CA LYS A 147 -8.32 -7.47 1.68
C LYS A 147 -8.16 -7.89 0.22
N LEU A 148 -7.23 -8.81 -0.03
CA LEU A 148 -6.99 -9.37 -1.35
C LEU A 148 -7.12 -10.89 -1.33
N THR A 149 -7.77 -11.44 -2.35
CA THR A 149 -7.72 -12.86 -2.64
C THR A 149 -6.32 -13.25 -3.11
N GLY A 150 -5.94 -14.52 -2.94
CA GLY A 150 -4.58 -14.98 -3.20
C GLY A 150 -4.12 -14.74 -4.63
N ASP A 151 -5.00 -14.90 -5.62
CA ASP A 151 -4.75 -14.56 -7.03
C ASP A 151 -4.42 -13.07 -7.21
N LYS A 152 -5.24 -12.16 -6.67
CA LYS A 152 -5.00 -10.72 -6.74
C LYS A 152 -3.71 -10.32 -6.04
N PHE A 153 -3.41 -10.96 -4.91
CA PHE A 153 -2.17 -10.70 -4.19
C PHE A 153 -0.94 -11.17 -4.97
N ALA A 154 -0.95 -12.41 -5.50
CA ALA A 154 0.13 -12.90 -6.34
C ALA A 154 0.36 -11.98 -7.54
N ALA A 155 -0.71 -11.56 -8.20
CA ALA A 155 -0.63 -10.71 -9.37
C ALA A 155 -0.06 -9.32 -9.03
N LEU A 156 -0.55 -8.69 -7.96
CA LEU A 156 0.00 -7.43 -7.44
C LEU A 156 1.49 -7.58 -7.08
N ALA A 157 1.88 -8.68 -6.44
CA ALA A 157 3.27 -8.93 -6.08
C ALA A 157 4.18 -8.97 -7.32
N ILE A 158 3.74 -9.63 -8.41
CA ILE A 158 4.46 -9.68 -9.68
C ILE A 158 4.55 -8.29 -10.31
N GLU A 159 3.46 -7.51 -10.33
CA GLU A 159 3.44 -6.16 -10.90
C GLU A 159 4.45 -5.23 -10.20
N LEU A 160 4.67 -5.43 -8.90
CA LEU A 160 5.64 -4.67 -8.11
C LEU A 160 7.09 -5.11 -8.31
N MET A 161 7.37 -6.20 -9.04
CA MET A 161 8.73 -6.60 -9.41
C MET A 161 9.31 -5.69 -10.49
N ASP A 162 10.63 -5.65 -10.62
CA ASP A 162 11.23 -4.98 -11.78
C ASP A 162 10.91 -5.74 -13.08
N ALA A 163 10.87 -5.01 -14.20
CA ALA A 163 10.52 -5.57 -15.49
C ALA A 163 11.43 -6.72 -15.95
N GLY A 164 12.68 -6.79 -15.45
CA GLY A 164 13.61 -7.88 -15.74
C GLY A 164 13.18 -9.18 -15.08
N ASP A 165 12.90 -9.13 -13.78
CA ASP A 165 12.47 -10.29 -13.01
C ASP A 165 11.04 -10.74 -13.37
N GLN A 166 10.14 -9.79 -13.70
CA GLN A 166 8.83 -10.14 -14.28
C GLN A 166 8.99 -11.00 -15.54
N LYS A 167 9.86 -10.60 -16.48
CA LYS A 167 10.09 -11.37 -17.72
C LYS A 167 10.65 -12.76 -17.44
N LYS A 168 11.60 -12.88 -16.51
CA LYS A 168 12.15 -14.18 -16.12
C LYS A 168 11.08 -15.09 -15.51
N LEU A 169 10.18 -14.53 -14.70
CA LEU A 169 9.08 -15.28 -14.09
C LEU A 169 8.06 -15.73 -15.13
N MET A 170 7.66 -14.83 -16.05
CA MET A 170 6.75 -15.16 -17.15
C MET A 170 7.33 -16.23 -18.10
N ALA A 171 8.65 -16.27 -18.28
CA ALA A 171 9.31 -17.30 -19.09
C ALA A 171 9.20 -18.72 -18.50
N GLN A 172 8.85 -18.86 -17.21
CA GLN A 172 8.65 -20.16 -16.58
C GLN A 172 7.28 -20.78 -16.89
N ILE A 173 6.35 -20.04 -17.48
CA ILE A 173 5.06 -20.59 -17.88
C ILE A 173 5.29 -21.64 -18.98
N PRO A 174 4.84 -22.89 -18.78
CA PRO A 174 4.71 -23.83 -19.89
C PRO A 174 3.70 -23.21 -20.86
N LYS A 175 4.11 -22.98 -22.11
CA LYS A 175 3.23 -22.38 -23.15
C LYS A 175 1.85 -23.05 -23.06
N PRO A 176 0.75 -22.28 -22.92
CA PRO A 176 -0.56 -22.87 -22.81
C PRO A 176 -0.83 -23.74 -24.03
N ASP A 177 -1.35 -24.95 -23.79
CA ASP A 177 -1.89 -25.79 -24.86
C ASP A 177 -2.95 -24.97 -25.60
N GLN A 178 -2.73 -24.71 -26.89
CA GLN A 178 -3.55 -23.82 -27.72
C GLN A 178 -4.98 -24.33 -27.96
N THR A 179 -5.47 -25.31 -27.21
CA THR A 179 -6.70 -26.04 -27.52
C THR A 179 -7.94 -25.57 -26.75
N LYS A 180 -7.87 -24.60 -25.82
CA LYS A 180 -9.04 -24.20 -25.01
C LYS A 180 -9.18 -22.71 -24.67
N GLU A 181 -9.08 -21.81 -25.63
CA GLU A 181 -9.56 -20.42 -25.41
C GLU A 181 -10.27 -19.88 -26.66
N GLN A 182 -11.46 -20.43 -26.92
CA GLN A 182 -12.53 -19.70 -27.62
C GLN A 182 -13.60 -19.39 -26.58
N ASP A 183 -13.35 -18.38 -25.72
CA ASP A 183 -14.46 -17.56 -25.23
C ASP A 183 -13.97 -16.29 -24.51
N LYS A 184 -14.53 -15.17 -24.96
CA LYS A 184 -14.55 -13.82 -24.39
C LYS A 184 -13.27 -12.98 -24.48
N GLN A 185 -13.37 -12.01 -25.39
CA GLN A 185 -12.52 -10.83 -25.54
C GLN A 185 -12.50 -9.98 -24.25
N GLU A 186 -11.61 -10.29 -23.33
CA GLU A 186 -10.93 -9.32 -22.48
C GLU A 186 -9.45 -9.64 -22.59
N THR A 187 -8.64 -8.71 -23.09
CA THR A 187 -7.18 -8.88 -23.14
C THR A 187 -6.64 -8.89 -21.72
N LYS A 188 -6.69 -10.07 -21.07
CA LYS A 188 -6.11 -10.29 -19.74
C LYS A 188 -4.62 -9.96 -19.81
N SER A 189 -4.13 -9.21 -18.82
CA SER A 189 -2.69 -8.93 -18.67
C SER A 189 -1.90 -10.25 -18.64
N PRO A 190 -0.69 -10.32 -19.23
CA PRO A 190 0.19 -11.50 -19.16
C PRO A 190 0.41 -12.00 -17.73
N ILE A 191 0.45 -11.08 -16.76
CA ILE A 191 0.58 -11.39 -15.33
C ILE A 191 -0.66 -12.14 -14.82
N ARG A 192 -1.85 -11.74 -15.29
CA ARG A 192 -3.09 -12.41 -14.91
C ARG A 192 -3.18 -13.81 -15.50
N LEU A 193 -2.73 -13.99 -16.74
CA LEU A 193 -2.62 -15.33 -17.34
C LEU A 193 -1.64 -16.23 -16.58
N PHE A 194 -0.51 -15.68 -16.11
CA PHE A 194 0.43 -16.40 -15.25
C PHE A 194 -0.25 -16.90 -13.97
N VAL A 195 -0.93 -16.00 -13.25
CA VAL A 195 -1.59 -16.34 -11.99
C VAL A 195 -2.75 -17.29 -12.21
N ASP A 196 -3.55 -17.11 -13.27
CA ASP A 196 -4.65 -18.00 -13.63
C ASP A 196 -4.12 -19.42 -13.96
N ALA A 197 -3.03 -19.53 -14.72
CA ALA A 197 -2.40 -20.81 -15.05
C ALA A 197 -1.84 -21.51 -13.80
N PHE A 198 -1.20 -20.75 -12.91
CA PHE A 198 -0.71 -21.24 -11.63
C PHE A 198 -1.86 -21.73 -10.74
N ALA A 199 -2.94 -20.94 -10.62
CA ALA A 199 -4.13 -21.29 -9.85
C ALA A 199 -4.85 -22.53 -10.42
N THR A 200 -4.95 -22.65 -11.74
CA THR A 200 -5.61 -23.78 -12.41
C THR A 200 -4.88 -25.10 -12.15
N LYS A 201 -3.54 -25.09 -12.18
CA LYS A 201 -2.73 -26.28 -11.83
C LYS A 201 -2.76 -26.61 -10.33
N ALA A 202 -3.09 -25.64 -9.47
CA ALA A 202 -3.08 -25.76 -8.02
C ALA A 202 -4.34 -26.41 -7.40
N GLY A 203 -5.44 -26.57 -8.15
CA GLY A 203 -6.66 -27.24 -7.69
C GLY A 203 -7.35 -26.56 -6.49
N GLU A 204 -7.96 -27.32 -5.58
CA GLU A 204 -8.68 -26.81 -4.39
C GLU A 204 -7.81 -25.97 -3.44
N THR A 205 -6.48 -26.02 -3.57
CA THR A 205 -5.53 -25.25 -2.74
C THR A 205 -5.05 -23.95 -3.39
N ALA A 206 -5.58 -23.59 -4.57
CA ALA A 206 -5.14 -22.45 -5.38
C ALA A 206 -4.97 -21.15 -4.59
N GLY A 207 -5.97 -20.76 -3.79
CA GLY A 207 -5.90 -19.52 -3.02
C GLY A 207 -4.73 -19.46 -2.04
N LYS A 208 -4.45 -20.55 -1.30
CA LYS A 208 -3.32 -20.61 -0.35
C LYS A 208 -1.98 -20.55 -1.07
N LYS A 209 -1.85 -21.29 -2.17
CA LYS A 209 -0.61 -21.32 -2.97
C LYS A 209 -0.33 -19.98 -3.63
N SER A 210 -1.35 -19.29 -4.13
CA SER A 210 -1.17 -17.93 -4.68
C SER A 210 -0.76 -16.94 -3.60
N VAL A 211 -1.25 -17.11 -2.36
CA VAL A 211 -0.74 -16.35 -1.22
C VAL A 211 0.74 -16.63 -0.96
N ASP A 212 1.16 -17.89 -0.96
CA ASP A 212 2.57 -18.25 -0.74
C ASP A 212 3.49 -17.73 -1.84
N LEU A 213 3.06 -17.79 -3.11
CA LEU A 213 3.74 -17.18 -4.24
C LEU A 213 3.88 -15.66 -4.06
N GLY A 214 2.80 -14.97 -3.68
CA GLY A 214 2.82 -13.53 -3.45
C GLY A 214 3.82 -13.14 -2.34
N PHE A 215 3.88 -13.90 -1.25
CA PHE A 215 4.88 -13.68 -0.20
C PHE A 215 6.30 -13.92 -0.71
N ALA A 216 6.55 -15.03 -1.40
CA ALA A 216 7.87 -15.34 -1.94
C ALA A 216 8.42 -14.23 -2.85
N ILE A 217 7.56 -13.63 -3.67
CA ILE A 217 7.92 -12.49 -4.51
C ILE A 217 8.27 -11.26 -3.66
N ILE A 218 7.45 -10.95 -2.65
CA ILE A 218 7.58 -9.75 -1.82
C ILE A 218 8.77 -9.84 -0.84
N THR A 219 9.13 -11.04 -0.38
CA THR A 219 10.22 -11.25 0.60
C THR A 219 11.56 -11.58 -0.04
N GLY A 220 11.58 -12.46 -1.04
CA GLY A 220 12.82 -12.95 -1.65
C GLY A 220 12.90 -12.82 -3.16
N GLY A 221 11.96 -12.09 -3.78
CA GLY A 221 12.01 -11.76 -5.20
C GLY A 221 11.96 -13.00 -6.10
N PHE A 222 12.65 -12.93 -7.24
CA PHE A 222 12.59 -13.97 -8.26
C PHE A 222 13.07 -15.35 -7.78
N SER A 223 14.09 -15.43 -6.93
CA SER A 223 14.65 -16.73 -6.49
C SER A 223 13.65 -17.52 -5.65
N GLU A 224 13.06 -16.90 -4.63
CA GLU A 224 12.06 -17.57 -3.80
C GLU A 224 10.78 -17.85 -4.60
N ALA A 225 10.37 -16.91 -5.47
CA ALA A 225 9.21 -17.10 -6.34
C ALA A 225 9.38 -18.31 -7.27
N LYS A 226 10.58 -18.47 -7.84
CA LYS A 226 10.93 -19.62 -8.68
C LYS A 226 10.89 -20.92 -7.86
N ASP A 227 11.47 -20.96 -6.68
CA ASP A 227 11.48 -22.18 -5.85
C ASP A 227 10.06 -22.62 -5.49
N VAL A 228 9.19 -21.66 -5.17
CA VAL A 228 7.77 -21.92 -4.93
C VAL A 228 7.09 -22.44 -6.20
N PHE A 229 7.33 -21.80 -7.34
CA PHE A 229 6.77 -22.22 -8.64
C PHE A 229 7.24 -23.63 -9.05
N ASP A 230 8.54 -23.92 -8.99
CA ASP A 230 9.15 -25.19 -9.36
C ASP A 230 8.67 -26.33 -8.46
N LYS A 231 8.54 -26.11 -7.15
CA LYS A 231 7.93 -27.11 -6.24
C LYS A 231 6.50 -27.45 -6.62
N PHE A 232 5.75 -26.51 -7.18
CA PHE A 232 4.36 -26.73 -7.57
C PHE A 232 4.19 -27.27 -8.99
N ILE A 233 5.06 -26.91 -9.92
CA ILE A 233 5.01 -27.37 -11.31
C ILE A 233 5.75 -28.70 -11.49
N GLY A 234 6.83 -28.92 -10.74
CA GLY A 234 7.67 -30.12 -10.80
C GLY A 234 7.32 -31.21 -9.79
N GLY A 235 6.49 -30.94 -8.78
CA GLY A 235 6.08 -31.87 -7.72
C GLY A 235 5.05 -32.93 -8.14
N GLY A 236 5.25 -33.57 -9.29
CA GLY A 236 4.49 -34.73 -9.77
C GLY A 236 5.12 -36.08 -9.40
N GLU A 237 6.11 -36.11 -8.51
CA GLU A 237 6.71 -37.33 -7.95
C GLU A 237 6.90 -37.13 -6.45
N ASP A 238 5.89 -37.56 -5.67
CA ASP A 238 6.02 -38.36 -4.45
C ASP A 238 4.60 -38.77 -3.96
#